data_AF-A0A2A4RD50-F1
#
_entry.id   AF-A0A2A4RD50-F1
#
_cell.length_a   1.000
_cell.length_b   1.000
_cell.length_c   1.000
_cell.angle_alpha   90.00
_cell.angle_beta   90.00
_cell.angle_gamma   90.00
#
_symmetry.space_group_name_H-M   'P 1'
#
loop_
_entity.id
_entity.type
_entity.pdbx_description
1 polymer ?
#
loop_
_entity_poly.entity_id
_entity_poly.type
_entity_poly.pdbx_seq_one_letter_code
_entity_poly.pdbx_strand_id
1 'polypeptide(L)'
;MDIRSLRYPGIIGYQSLPGGGTTDYAVDIYHKAVNGEHFVCFLDEHTVLPMIFMDDAIRATIELMDAPKENIKTRTSYNLASMSFSPDEIAAAIQKSTPSFKISYEPDFRQEIAASWPKSIDDSEARIDWNWKPEYNLETMSKVMLEKLSEQYDAVL
;
A
#
# COMPACT_ATOMS: atom_id res chain seq x y z
N MET A 1 -22.06 21.28 -10.91
CA MET A 1 -20.93 20.37 -11.16
C MET A 1 -20.79 19.47 -9.93
N ASP A 2 -20.75 18.16 -10.11
CA ASP A 2 -20.48 17.18 -9.05
C ASP A 2 -19.06 16.66 -9.29
N ILE A 3 -18.12 17.03 -8.41
CA ILE A 3 -16.71 16.64 -8.49
C ILE A 3 -16.39 15.89 -7.21
N ARG A 4 -15.77 14.74 -7.36
CA ARG A 4 -15.34 13.87 -6.26
C ARG A 4 -13.87 13.54 -6.45
N SER A 5 -13.13 13.51 -5.36
CA SER A 5 -11.68 13.34 -5.39
C SER A 5 -11.20 12.60 -4.15
N LEU A 6 -10.14 11.79 -4.34
CA LEU A 6 -9.49 10.99 -3.31
C LEU A 6 -8.01 11.34 -3.28
N ARG A 7 -7.42 11.31 -2.08
CA ARG A 7 -5.97 11.30 -1.86
C ARG A 7 -5.55 9.89 -1.49
N TYR A 8 -4.89 9.22 -2.43
CA TYR A 8 -4.35 7.90 -2.15
C TYR A 8 -3.08 7.99 -1.31
N PRO A 9 -2.93 7.10 -0.32
CA PRO A 9 -1.61 6.76 0.21
C PRO A 9 -0.79 5.97 -0.83
N GLY A 10 0.34 5.37 -0.43
CA GLY A 10 1.04 4.45 -1.33
C GLY A 10 0.15 3.25 -1.69
N ILE A 11 0.06 2.92 -2.97
CA ILE A 11 -0.79 1.84 -3.46
C ILE A 11 0.07 0.60 -3.71
N ILE A 12 -0.39 -0.54 -3.21
CA ILE A 12 0.28 -1.84 -3.36
C ILE A 12 -0.61 -2.76 -4.18
N GLY A 13 -0.05 -3.38 -5.22
CA GLY A 13 -0.72 -4.39 -6.02
C GLY A 13 0.30 -5.29 -6.71
N TYR A 14 -0.13 -6.50 -7.09
CA TYR A 14 0.73 -7.51 -7.69
C TYR A 14 0.74 -7.48 -9.24
N GLN A 15 -0.27 -6.85 -9.85
CA GLN A 15 -0.46 -6.88 -11.31
C GLN A 15 0.53 -6.01 -12.09
N SER A 16 1.10 -4.99 -11.43
CA SER A 16 2.00 -4.02 -12.04
C SER A 16 3.35 -4.06 -11.34
N LEU A 17 4.42 -3.94 -12.13
CA LEU A 17 5.78 -3.82 -11.60
C LEU A 17 5.98 -2.45 -10.91
N PRO A 18 6.90 -2.37 -9.92
CA PRO A 18 7.27 -1.10 -9.31
C PRO A 18 7.80 -0.12 -10.37
N GLY A 19 7.28 1.10 -10.37
CA GLY A 19 7.58 2.15 -11.35
C GLY A 19 8.74 3.09 -10.95
N GLY A 20 9.27 2.94 -9.74
CA GLY A 20 10.38 3.74 -9.19
C GLY A 20 9.93 4.86 -8.23
N GLY A 21 8.68 4.87 -7.79
CA GLY A 21 8.18 5.79 -6.77
C GLY A 21 8.72 5.50 -5.36
N THR A 22 8.58 6.47 -4.44
CA THR A 22 9.05 6.34 -3.05
C THR A 22 8.36 5.22 -2.28
N THR A 23 7.11 4.89 -2.60
CA THR A 23 6.34 3.81 -1.94
C THR A 23 6.54 2.44 -2.58
N ASP A 24 7.23 2.37 -3.73
CA ASP A 24 7.32 1.15 -4.53
C ASP A 24 8.17 0.05 -3.90
N TYR A 25 8.94 0.38 -2.85
CA TYR A 25 9.61 -0.62 -2.02
C TYR A 25 8.61 -1.67 -1.51
N ALA A 26 7.37 -1.26 -1.21
CA ALA A 26 6.31 -2.13 -0.68
C ALA A 26 5.69 -3.06 -1.75
N VAL A 27 6.04 -2.88 -3.03
CA VAL A 27 5.72 -3.80 -4.13
C VAL A 27 6.94 -4.67 -4.46
N ASP A 28 8.11 -4.03 -4.66
CA ASP A 28 9.36 -4.71 -5.04
C ASP A 28 9.77 -5.80 -4.02
N ILE A 29 9.58 -5.52 -2.73
CA ILE A 29 9.91 -6.47 -1.65
C ILE A 29 9.21 -7.83 -1.83
N TYR A 30 7.97 -7.87 -2.31
CA TYR A 30 7.25 -9.13 -2.53
C TYR A 30 7.75 -9.87 -3.77
N HIS A 31 8.08 -9.15 -4.84
CA HIS A 31 8.70 -9.77 -6.02
C HIS A 31 10.03 -10.44 -5.66
N LYS A 32 10.88 -9.74 -4.90
CA LYS A 32 12.15 -10.31 -4.40
C LYS A 32 11.91 -11.50 -3.49
N ALA A 33 10.93 -11.41 -2.59
CA ALA A 33 10.61 -12.50 -1.67
C ALA A 33 10.19 -13.79 -2.39
N VAL A 34 9.30 -13.69 -3.37
CA VAL A 34 8.81 -14.86 -4.13
C VAL A 34 9.92 -15.48 -4.99
N ASN A 35 10.82 -14.67 -5.54
CA ASN A 35 11.97 -15.15 -6.30
C ASN A 35 13.13 -15.68 -5.44
N GLY A 36 13.01 -15.63 -4.11
CA GLY A 36 14.09 -16.02 -3.19
C GLY A 36 15.31 -15.08 -3.24
N GLU A 37 15.12 -13.84 -3.67
CA GLU A 37 16.16 -12.82 -3.80
C GLU A 37 16.33 -12.03 -2.50
N HIS A 38 17.55 -11.53 -2.26
CA HIS A 38 17.83 -10.55 -1.20
C HIS A 38 17.28 -9.19 -1.61
N PHE A 39 16.49 -8.54 -0.74
CA PHE A 39 15.94 -7.21 -1.00
C PHE A 39 16.80 -6.12 -0.36
N VAL A 40 17.15 -5.09 -1.12
CA VAL A 40 17.83 -3.89 -0.62
C VAL A 40 16.82 -2.75 -0.62
N CYS A 41 16.32 -2.40 0.57
CA CYS A 41 15.36 -1.32 0.74
C CYS A 41 16.07 0.04 0.68
N PHE A 42 15.54 0.96 -0.11
CA PHE A 42 16.05 2.33 -0.24
C PHE A 42 15.49 3.31 0.81
N LEU A 43 14.73 2.80 1.78
CA LEU A 43 14.26 3.54 2.95
C LEU A 43 14.87 2.96 4.23
N ASP A 44 14.94 3.79 5.27
CA ASP A 44 15.29 3.39 6.63
C ASP A 44 14.25 2.41 7.19
N GLU A 45 14.73 1.45 7.98
CA GLU A 45 13.95 0.32 8.47
C GLU A 45 12.70 0.71 9.27
N HIS A 46 12.70 1.90 9.90
CA HIS A 46 11.60 2.40 10.72
C HIS A 46 10.78 3.51 10.03
N THR A 47 10.95 3.69 8.71
CA THR A 47 10.21 4.70 7.94
C THR A 47 8.76 4.26 7.73
N VAL A 48 7.88 4.69 8.63
CA VAL A 48 6.44 4.40 8.55
C VAL A 48 5.76 5.26 7.48
N LEU A 49 5.11 4.60 6.53
CA LEU A 49 4.30 5.26 5.49
C LEU A 49 2.88 4.67 5.44
N PRO A 50 1.86 5.51 5.19
CA PRO A 50 0.51 5.03 4.95
C PRO A 50 0.45 4.36 3.58
N MET A 51 -0.26 3.22 3.53
CA MET A 51 -0.43 2.38 2.36
C MET A 51 -1.87 1.90 2.22
N ILE A 52 -2.27 1.50 1.02
CA ILE A 52 -3.55 0.87 0.69
C ILE A 52 -3.34 -0.24 -0.33
N PHE A 53 -4.09 -1.33 -0.20
CA PHE A 53 -4.07 -2.40 -1.19
C PHE A 53 -4.91 -2.01 -2.42
N MET A 54 -4.52 -2.46 -3.61
CA MET A 54 -5.17 -2.07 -4.87
C MET A 54 -6.67 -2.37 -4.88
N ASP A 55 -7.09 -3.52 -4.35
CA ASP A 55 -8.52 -3.89 -4.28
C ASP A 55 -9.33 -2.87 -3.46
N ASP A 56 -8.76 -2.42 -2.33
CA ASP A 56 -9.35 -1.38 -1.48
C ASP A 56 -9.36 -0.01 -2.17
N ALA A 57 -8.31 0.35 -2.93
CA ALA A 57 -8.26 1.60 -3.68
C ALA A 57 -9.31 1.66 -4.81
N ILE A 58 -9.48 0.56 -5.55
CA ILE A 58 -10.51 0.43 -6.58
C ILE A 58 -11.89 0.54 -5.95
N ARG A 59 -12.14 -0.22 -4.87
CA ARG A 59 -13.42 -0.22 -4.17
C ARG A 59 -13.75 1.17 -3.62
N ALA A 60 -12.79 1.84 -2.98
CA ALA A 60 -12.95 3.22 -2.50
C ALA A 60 -13.36 4.19 -3.62
N THR A 61 -12.75 4.04 -4.81
CA THR A 61 -13.10 4.86 -5.97
C THR A 61 -14.57 4.67 -6.35
N ILE A 62 -14.99 3.41 -6.49
CA ILE A 62 -16.34 3.05 -6.92
C ILE A 62 -17.37 3.50 -5.87
N GLU A 63 -17.14 3.18 -4.59
CA GLU A 63 -18.02 3.57 -3.48
C GLU A 63 -18.19 5.09 -3.40
N LEU A 64 -17.11 5.87 -3.57
CA LEU A 64 -17.22 7.32 -3.60
C LEU A 64 -18.03 7.81 -4.80
N MET A 65 -17.90 7.19 -5.98
CA MET A 65 -18.66 7.61 -7.16
C MET A 65 -20.15 7.26 -7.06
N ASP A 66 -20.48 6.14 -6.40
CA ASP A 66 -21.86 5.67 -6.22
C ASP A 66 -22.56 6.33 -5.02
N ALA A 67 -21.82 6.95 -4.10
CA ALA A 67 -22.38 7.59 -2.92
C ALA A 67 -23.44 8.67 -3.28
N PRO A 68 -24.55 8.76 -2.50
CA PRO A 68 -25.54 9.82 -2.70
C PRO A 68 -24.91 11.20 -2.57
N LYS A 69 -25.22 12.10 -3.50
CA LYS A 69 -24.60 13.43 -3.58
C LYS A 69 -24.83 14.25 -2.32
N GLU A 70 -25.98 14.08 -1.68
CA GLU A 70 -26.35 14.73 -0.41
C GLU A 70 -25.46 14.33 0.77
N ASN A 71 -24.81 13.16 0.68
CA ASN A 71 -23.90 12.69 1.72
C ASN A 71 -22.48 13.23 1.53
N ILE A 72 -22.11 13.64 0.32
CA ILE A 72 -20.78 14.15 -0.01
C ILE A 72 -20.64 15.60 0.45
N LYS A 73 -19.94 15.83 1.57
CA LYS A 73 -19.74 17.18 2.12
C LYS A 73 -18.37 17.76 1.80
N THR A 74 -17.35 16.92 1.66
CA THR A 74 -16.01 17.37 1.28
C THR A 74 -15.99 17.79 -0.18
N ARG A 75 -15.67 19.07 -0.41
CA ARG A 75 -15.61 19.70 -1.75
C ARG A 75 -14.22 19.69 -2.39
N THR A 76 -13.23 19.18 -1.67
CA THR A 76 -11.85 19.03 -2.13
C THR A 76 -11.58 17.56 -2.42
N SER A 77 -10.73 16.90 -1.61
CA SER A 77 -10.37 15.50 -1.77
C SER A 77 -10.46 14.81 -0.41
N TYR A 78 -11.16 13.68 -0.35
CA TYR A 78 -11.14 12.85 0.84
C TYR A 78 -9.78 12.19 0.99
N ASN A 79 -9.28 12.19 2.21
CA ASN A 79 -8.18 11.34 2.61
C ASN A 79 -8.64 9.88 2.66
N LEU A 80 -7.80 8.95 2.16
CA LEU A 80 -8.00 7.51 2.36
C LEU A 80 -6.90 6.94 3.24
N ALA A 81 -7.30 6.15 4.23
CA ALA A 81 -6.39 5.36 5.04
C ALA A 81 -6.81 3.88 4.99
N SER A 82 -5.81 3.00 5.11
CA SER A 82 -6.02 1.56 5.22
C SER A 82 -5.08 1.00 6.29
N MET A 83 -3.77 1.12 6.05
CA MET A 83 -2.73 0.63 6.94
C MET A 83 -1.52 1.57 6.91
N SER A 84 -0.71 1.53 7.95
CA SER A 84 0.58 2.22 8.02
C SER A 84 1.59 1.23 8.57
N PHE A 85 2.73 1.12 7.91
CA PHE A 85 3.80 0.22 8.35
C PHE A 85 5.17 0.73 7.89
N SER A 86 6.22 0.23 8.54
CA SER A 86 7.62 0.44 8.14
C SER A 86 8.22 -0.77 7.38
N PRO A 87 9.37 -0.58 6.70
CA PRO A 87 10.05 -1.66 5.98
C PRO A 87 10.35 -2.92 6.80
N ASP A 88 10.67 -2.79 8.09
CA ASP A 88 10.88 -3.92 8.99
C ASP A 88 9.57 -4.71 9.27
N GLU A 89 8.45 -4.02 9.43
CA GLU A 89 7.13 -4.62 9.67
C GLU A 89 6.64 -5.43 8.47
N ILE A 90 6.79 -4.90 7.25
CA ILE A 90 6.44 -5.65 6.02
C ILE A 90 7.39 -6.83 5.79
N ALA A 91 8.68 -6.69 6.08
CA ALA A 91 9.62 -7.80 6.01
C ALA A 91 9.25 -8.91 7.01
N ALA A 92 8.88 -8.54 8.24
CA ALA A 92 8.42 -9.49 9.25
C ALA A 92 7.12 -10.20 8.83
N ALA A 93 6.19 -9.49 8.17
CA ALA A 93 4.97 -10.09 7.63
C ALA A 93 5.26 -11.11 6.52
N ILE A 94 6.20 -10.81 5.62
CA ILE A 94 6.67 -11.74 4.59
C ILE A 94 7.35 -12.96 5.23
N GLN A 95 8.19 -12.76 6.23
CA GLN A 95 8.94 -13.83 6.90
C GLN A 95 8.05 -14.85 7.63
N LYS A 96 6.79 -14.51 7.93
CA LYS A 96 5.80 -15.49 8.43
C LYS A 96 5.55 -16.62 7.43
N SER A 97 5.63 -16.34 6.12
CA SER A 97 5.45 -17.33 5.04
C SER A 97 6.78 -17.75 4.42
N THR A 98 7.77 -16.86 4.40
CA THR A 98 9.10 -17.09 3.81
C THR A 98 10.21 -16.80 4.83
N PRO A 99 10.48 -17.68 5.80
CA PRO A 99 11.43 -17.42 6.89
C PRO A 99 12.87 -17.17 6.44
N SER A 100 13.25 -17.60 5.24
CA SER A 100 14.57 -17.38 4.65
C SER A 100 14.73 -16.02 3.98
N PHE A 101 13.67 -15.22 3.86
CA PHE A 101 13.70 -13.91 3.22
C PHE A 101 14.63 -12.95 3.95
N LYS A 102 15.48 -12.26 3.19
CA LYS A 102 16.49 -11.34 3.72
C LYS A 102 16.29 -9.94 3.14
N ILE A 103 16.47 -8.96 4.02
CA ILE A 103 16.39 -7.54 3.71
C ILE A 103 17.64 -6.83 4.26
N SER A 104 18.13 -5.83 3.54
CA SER A 104 19.07 -4.81 4.04
C SER A 104 18.56 -3.41 3.71
N TYR A 105 19.09 -2.40 4.37
CA TYR A 105 18.65 -1.01 4.23
C TYR A 105 19.80 -0.14 3.74
N GLU A 106 19.61 0.49 2.59
CA GLU A 106 20.55 1.44 1.99
C GLU A 106 19.77 2.72 1.61
N PRO A 107 19.45 3.59 2.58
CA PRO A 107 18.63 4.78 2.32
C PRO A 107 19.23 5.69 1.26
N ASP A 108 18.38 6.18 0.35
CA ASP A 108 18.78 7.14 -0.68
C ASP A 108 17.97 8.45 -0.63
N PHE A 109 18.00 9.24 -1.71
CA PHE A 109 17.28 10.52 -1.78
C PHE A 109 15.76 10.40 -1.53
N ARG A 110 15.17 9.21 -1.72
CA ARG A 110 13.75 8.94 -1.46
C ARG A 110 13.43 8.91 0.04
N GLN A 111 14.44 8.70 0.90
CA GLN A 111 14.28 8.78 2.35
C GLN A 111 13.80 10.17 2.79
N GLU A 112 14.42 11.22 2.27
CA GLU A 112 14.03 12.61 2.60
C GLU A 112 12.62 12.93 2.10
N ILE A 113 12.22 12.34 0.96
CA ILE A 113 10.85 12.46 0.44
C ILE A 113 9.88 11.78 1.41
N ALA A 114 10.16 10.54 1.82
CA ALA A 114 9.33 9.79 2.76
C ALA A 114 9.23 10.48 4.13
N ALA A 115 10.33 11.04 4.63
CA ALA A 115 10.37 11.76 5.91
C ALA A 115 9.49 13.02 5.94
N SER A 116 9.20 13.59 4.77
CA SER A 116 8.30 14.74 4.65
C SER A 116 6.81 14.38 4.70
N TRP A 117 6.47 13.10 4.61
CA TRP A 117 5.09 12.61 4.55
C TRP A 117 4.54 12.23 5.93
N PRO A 118 3.21 12.32 6.14
CA PRO A 118 2.62 11.91 7.40
C PRO A 118 2.70 10.39 7.56
N LYS A 119 2.90 9.91 8.80
CA LYS A 119 2.97 8.48 9.12
C LYS A 119 1.59 7.79 9.10
N SER A 120 0.53 8.56 9.29
CA SER A 120 -0.86 8.09 9.27
C SER A 120 -1.76 9.15 8.67
N ILE A 121 -2.95 8.72 8.22
CA ILE A 121 -3.92 9.57 7.56
C ILE A 121 -5.22 9.52 8.36
N ASP A 122 -5.80 10.69 8.63
CA ASP A 122 -7.18 10.81 9.13
C ASP A 122 -8.15 10.75 7.95
N ASP A 123 -8.92 9.67 7.87
CA ASP A 123 -9.94 9.39 6.85
C ASP A 123 -11.37 9.49 7.40
N SER A 124 -11.56 10.12 8.57
CA SER A 124 -12.86 10.22 9.26
C SER A 124 -13.98 10.78 8.38
N GLU A 125 -13.71 11.80 7.56
CA GLU A 125 -14.68 12.35 6.61
C GLU A 125 -15.17 11.29 5.61
N ALA A 126 -14.29 10.44 5.08
CA ALA A 126 -14.65 9.38 4.16
C ALA A 126 -15.53 8.31 4.83
N ARG A 127 -15.20 7.98 6.09
CA ARG A 127 -15.98 7.04 6.91
C ARG A 127 -17.36 7.59 7.25
N ILE A 128 -17.48 8.88 7.51
CA ILE A 128 -18.74 9.51 7.88
C ILE A 128 -19.65 9.72 6.66
N ASP A 129 -19.10 10.25 5.57
CA ASP A 129 -19.91 10.70 4.44
C ASP A 129 -20.31 9.55 3.52
N TRP A 130 -19.46 8.54 3.32
CA TRP A 130 -19.78 7.43 2.42
C TRP A 130 -19.40 6.06 2.97
N ASN A 131 -19.19 5.96 4.30
CA ASN A 131 -18.97 4.71 5.01
C ASN A 131 -17.73 3.92 4.52
N TRP A 132 -16.68 4.64 4.11
CA TRP A 132 -15.39 4.04 3.78
C TRP A 132 -14.90 3.12 4.89
N LYS A 133 -14.50 1.89 4.54
CA LYS A 133 -13.84 0.95 5.44
C LYS A 133 -12.84 0.11 4.64
N PRO A 134 -11.56 0.06 4.99
CA PRO A 134 -10.60 -0.84 4.35
C PRO A 134 -10.92 -2.30 4.72
N GLU A 135 -10.70 -3.22 3.79
CA GLU A 135 -10.88 -4.67 4.01
C GLU A 135 -9.54 -5.37 4.24
N TYR A 136 -8.43 -4.76 3.80
CA TYR A 136 -7.10 -5.35 3.89
C TYR A 136 -6.24 -4.65 4.95
N ASN A 137 -5.55 -5.47 5.73
CA ASN A 137 -4.46 -5.07 6.63
C ASN A 137 -3.14 -5.65 6.13
N LEU A 138 -2.03 -5.34 6.82
CA LEU A 138 -0.70 -5.81 6.41
C LEU A 138 -0.64 -7.33 6.26
N GLU A 139 -1.20 -8.10 7.20
CA GLU A 139 -1.12 -9.57 7.17
C GLU A 139 -1.92 -10.18 6.01
N THR A 140 -3.16 -9.73 5.83
CA THR A 140 -4.05 -10.21 4.76
C THR A 140 -3.55 -9.81 3.38
N MET A 141 -3.07 -8.57 3.23
CA MET A 141 -2.42 -8.10 2.00
C MET A 141 -1.14 -8.89 1.69
N SER A 142 -0.28 -9.13 2.70
CA SER A 142 0.96 -9.91 2.51
C SER A 142 0.67 -11.31 1.99
N LYS A 143 -0.34 -11.97 2.55
CA LYS A 143 -0.75 -13.32 2.11
C LYS A 143 -1.19 -13.32 0.64
N VAL A 144 -2.04 -12.37 0.26
CA VAL A 144 -2.54 -12.27 -1.14
C VAL A 144 -1.41 -11.93 -2.11
N MET A 145 -0.53 -10.99 -1.76
CA MET A 145 0.63 -10.62 -2.58
C MET A 145 1.53 -11.83 -2.85
N LEU A 146 1.91 -12.57 -1.80
CA LEU A 146 2.76 -13.76 -1.94
C LEU A 146 2.08 -14.86 -2.77
N GLU A 147 0.79 -15.13 -2.53
CA GLU A 147 0.01 -16.12 -3.28
C GLU A 147 -0.05 -15.76 -4.77
N LYS A 148 -0.49 -14.54 -5.10
CA LYS A 148 -0.69 -14.11 -6.49
C LYS A 148 0.60 -13.96 -7.27
N LEU A 149 1.67 -13.47 -6.63
CA LEU A 149 2.96 -13.38 -7.29
C LEU A 149 3.60 -14.76 -7.49
N SER A 150 3.44 -15.70 -6.54
CA SER A 150 3.92 -17.07 -6.73
C SER A 150 3.22 -17.73 -7.92
N GLU A 151 1.89 -17.63 -8.01
CA GLU A 151 1.12 -18.09 -9.17
C GLU A 151 1.62 -17.46 -10.49
N GLN A 152 1.91 -16.16 -10.47
CA GLN A 152 2.37 -15.42 -11.64
C GLN A 152 3.77 -15.87 -12.12
N TYR A 153 4.71 -16.10 -11.21
CA TYR A 153 6.05 -16.55 -11.56
C TYR A 153 6.09 -18.03 -11.96
N ASP A 154 5.29 -18.88 -11.30
CA ASP A 154 5.17 -20.30 -11.65
C ASP A 154 4.54 -20.49 -13.04
N ALA A 155 3.59 -19.64 -13.43
CA ALA A 155 2.94 -19.70 -14.75
C ALA A 155 3.84 -19.29 -15.93
N VAL A 156 5.01 -18.72 -15.66
CA VAL A 156 5.98 -18.28 -16.69
C VAL A 156 7.06 -19.34 -16.96
N LEU A 157 7.10 -20.42 -16.16
CA LEU A 157 7.94 -21.60 -16.36
C LEU A 157 7.24 -22.68 -17.19
#